data_AF-A0A3D1BQ73-F1
#
_entry.id   AF-A0A3D1BQ73-F1
#
_cell.length_a   1.000
_cell.length_b   1.000
_cell.length_c   1.000
_cell.angle_alpha   90.00
_cell.angle_beta   90.00
_cell.angle_gamma   90.00
#
_symmetry.space_group_name_H-M   'P 1'
#
loop_
_entity.id
_entity.type
_entity.pdbx_description
1 polymer ?
#
loop_
_entity_poly.entity_id
_entity_poly.type
_entity_poly.pdbx_seq_one_letter_code
_entity_poly.pdbx_strand_id
1 'polypeptide(L)' 'MEAGYVDGDSTLAVKYSLPLGTDLLPVNELTGQAIRMEWQGKINCIHCGRETRKSFAQGYCYPCFI' A
#
# COMPACT_ATOMS: atom_id res chain seq x y z
N MET A 1 -25.48 -23.96 -19.47
CA MET A 1 -24.63 -23.47 -18.37
C MET A 1 -23.21 -23.83 -18.74
N GLU A 2 -22.51 -22.95 -19.44
CA GLU A 2 -21.07 -23.06 -19.68
C GLU A 2 -20.58 -21.61 -19.60
N ALA A 3 -19.93 -21.25 -18.49
CA ALA A 3 -19.30 -19.95 -18.34
C ALA A 3 -18.06 -19.96 -19.24
N GLY A 4 -18.17 -19.26 -20.37
CA GLY A 4 -17.10 -19.15 -21.36
C GLY A 4 -15.83 -18.55 -20.76
N TYR A 5 -14.74 -19.30 -20.93
CA TYR A 5 -13.36 -18.86 -20.78
C TYR A 5 -13.07 -17.73 -21.78
N VAL A 6 -12.64 -16.57 -21.26
CA VAL A 6 -12.28 -15.41 -22.08
C VAL A 6 -10.91 -15.67 -22.69
N ASP A 7 -10.89 -15.90 -24.00
CA ASP A 7 -9.67 -15.85 -24.82
C ASP A 7 -9.21 -14.38 -24.86
N GLY A 8 -8.39 -14.01 -23.87
CA GLY A 8 -7.85 -12.67 -23.71
C GLY A 8 -6.62 -12.50 -24.59
N ASP A 9 -6.78 -11.72 -25.65
CA ASP A 9 -5.72 -11.14 -26.48
C ASP A 9 -4.41 -10.92 -25.70
N SER A 10 -3.41 -11.75 -25.99
CA SER A 10 -2.13 -11.81 -25.26
C SER A 10 -1.21 -10.62 -25.58
N THR A 11 -1.71 -9.58 -26.25
CA THR A 11 -0.91 -8.42 -26.72
C THR A 11 -1.09 -7.15 -25.89
N LEU A 12 -2.08 -7.08 -24.99
CA LEU A 12 -2.32 -5.93 -24.11
C LEU A 12 -1.90 -6.23 -22.67
N ALA A 13 -0.67 -5.84 -22.32
CA ALA A 13 -0.15 -6.00 -20.96
C ALA A 13 -1.00 -5.23 -19.93
N VAL A 14 -1.48 -5.94 -18.89
CA VAL A 14 -2.26 -5.35 -17.79
C VAL A 14 -1.41 -4.36 -17.02
N LYS A 15 -1.91 -3.14 -16.81
CA LYS A 15 -1.23 -2.08 -16.03
C LYS A 15 -1.71 -2.08 -14.58
N TYR A 16 -0.76 -2.12 -13.66
CA TYR A 16 -0.94 -2.09 -12.21
C TYR A 16 -0.34 -0.80 -11.65
N SER A 17 -1.05 -0.19 -10.69
CA SER A 17 -0.59 1.02 -10.00
C SER A 17 -0.77 0.88 -8.49
N LEU A 18 0.23 1.33 -7.72
CA LEU A 18 0.23 1.33 -6.27
C LEU A 18 -0.03 2.76 -5.76
N PRO A 19 -1.15 3.03 -5.07
CA PRO A 19 -1.36 4.32 -4.42
C PRO A 19 -0.46 4.49 -3.21
N LEU A 20 0.32 5.57 -3.19
CA LEU A 20 1.23 5.94 -2.11
C LEU A 20 0.91 7.38 -1.66
N GLY A 21 0.09 7.50 -0.62
CA GLY A 21 -0.42 8.81 -0.20
C GLY A 21 -1.26 9.44 -1.31
N THR A 22 -0.76 10.52 -1.92
CA THR A 22 -1.41 11.20 -3.05
C THR A 22 -0.92 10.73 -4.42
N ASP A 23 0.16 9.96 -4.46
CA ASP A 23 0.82 9.56 -5.70
C ASP A 23 0.35 8.18 -6.16
N LEU A 24 0.39 7.94 -7.48
CA LEU A 24 0.11 6.64 -8.09
C LEU A 24 1.36 6.13 -8.79
N LEU A 25 1.93 5.04 -8.27
CA LEU A 25 3.19 4.48 -8.76
C LEU A 25 2.94 3.32 -9.74
N PRO A 26 3.45 3.36 -10.99
CA PRO A 26 3.29 2.26 -11.95
C PRO A 26 4.16 1.06 -11.55
N VAL A 27 3.53 -0.04 -11.13
CA VAL A 27 4.24 -1.21 -10.56
C VAL A 27 4.88 -2.08 -11.64
N ASN A 28 4.30 -2.11 -12.84
CA ASN A 28 4.82 -2.91 -13.96
C ASN A 28 6.29 -2.58 -14.26
N GLU A 29 6.65 -1.30 -14.24
CA GLU A 29 7.99 -0.81 -14.55
C GLU A 29 9.00 -1.13 -13.45
N LEU A 30 8.51 -1.37 -12.23
CA LEU A 30 9.31 -1.66 -11.04
C LEU A 30 9.45 -3.15 -10.76
N THR A 31 8.82 -4.00 -11.57
CA THR A 31 8.85 -5.46 -11.37
C THR A 31 10.27 -5.99 -11.52
N GLY A 32 10.76 -6.72 -10.52
CA GLY A 32 12.13 -7.26 -10.47
C GLY A 32 13.17 -6.31 -9.86
N GLN A 33 12.79 -5.08 -9.50
CA GLN A 33 13.66 -4.17 -8.75
C GLN A 33 13.65 -4.49 -7.25
N ALA A 34 14.78 -4.27 -6.58
CA ALA A 34 14.89 -4.48 -5.14
C ALA A 34 14.29 -3.32 -4.35
N ILE A 35 13.43 -3.62 -3.37
CA ILE A 35 12.83 -2.62 -2.49
C ILE A 35 13.63 -2.55 -1.18
N ARG A 36 14.10 -1.35 -0.83
CA ARG A 36 14.70 -1.06 0.47
C ARG A 36 13.73 -0.22 1.29
N MET A 37 13.47 -0.65 2.51
CA MET A 37 12.67 0.10 3.48
C MET A 37 13.54 0.43 4.68
N GLU A 38 13.47 1.68 5.13
CA GLU A 38 14.21 2.16 6.31
C GLU A 38 13.24 2.77 7.31
N TRP A 39 13.44 2.41 8.56
CA TRP A 39 12.66 2.99 9.64
C TRP A 39 13.15 4.41 9.96
N GLN A 40 12.28 5.40 9.72
CA GLN A 40 12.61 6.82 9.93
C GLN A 40 12.47 7.28 11.40
N GLY A 41 12.21 6.37 12.34
CA GLY A 41 12.12 6.72 13.77
C GLY A 41 10.77 7.26 14.24
N LYS A 42 9.76 7.35 13.37
CA LYS A 42 8.47 8.02 13.66
C LYS A 42 7.28 7.09 13.51
N ILE A 43 6.52 6.89 14.59
CA ILE A 43 5.23 6.19 14.54
C ILE A 43 4.13 7.25 14.55
N ASN A 44 3.20 7.22 13.60
CA ASN A 44 2.06 8.14 13.55
C ASN A 44 0.75 7.40 13.85
N CYS A 45 -0.13 8.04 14.60
CA CYS A 45 -1.49 7.53 14.84
C CYS A 45 -2.28 7.44 13.54
N ILE A 46 -2.90 6.30 13.25
CA ILE A 46 -3.70 6.10 12.03
C ILE A 46 -4.97 6.98 11.99
N HIS A 47 -5.44 7.44 13.15
CA HIS A 47 -6.66 8.25 13.25
C HIS A 47 -6.38 9.75 13.22
N CYS A 48 -5.46 10.23 14.08
CA CYS A 48 -5.21 11.67 14.24
C CYS A 48 -3.87 12.13 13.65
N GLY A 49 -3.03 11.23 13.14
CA GLY A 49 -1.73 11.57 12.55
C GLY A 49 -0.65 12.00 13.55
N ARG A 50 -0.95 12.06 14.85
CA ARG A 50 0.02 12.47 15.88
C ARG A 50 1.21 11.50 15.95
N GLU A 51 2.42 12.05 15.99
CA GLU A 51 3.64 11.29 16.27
C GLU A 51 3.62 10.75 17.71
N THR A 52 3.90 9.46 17.85
CA THR A 52 3.94 8.75 19.13
C THR A 52 5.17 7.86 19.19
N ARG A 53 5.64 7.57 20.40
CA ARG A 53 6.75 6.62 20.61
C ARG A 53 6.30 5.16 20.61
N LYS A 54 5.01 4.93 20.82
CA LYS A 54 4.37 3.60 20.88
C LYS A 54 2.98 3.67 20.28
N SER A 55 2.62 2.66 19.48
CA SER A 55 1.25 2.44 19.02
C SER A 55 0.49 1.55 19.99
N PHE A 56 -0.79 1.86 20.18
CA PHE A 56 -1.76 1.05 20.92
C PHE A 56 -2.76 0.44 19.94
N ALA A 57 -3.28 -0.75 20.26
CA ALA A 57 -4.10 -1.56 19.35
C ALA A 57 -3.43 -1.70 17.96
N GLN A 58 -4.11 -1.27 16.89
CA GLN A 58 -3.66 -1.42 15.50
C GLN A 58 -3.08 -0.13 14.91
N GLY A 59 -2.48 0.74 15.73
CA GLY A 59 -1.82 1.97 15.26
C GLY A 59 -2.37 3.27 15.82
N TYR A 60 -3.04 3.25 16.97
CA TYR A 60 -3.55 4.46 17.62
C TYR A 60 -2.54 5.03 18.62
N CYS A 61 -2.58 6.35 18.84
CA CYS A 61 -1.92 6.96 20.00
C CYS A 61 -2.79 6.75 21.25
N TYR A 62 -2.19 6.86 22.45
CA TYR A 62 -2.92 6.64 23.70
C TYR A 62 -4.22 7.46 23.81
N PRO A 63 -4.25 8.77 23.47
CA PRO A 63 -5.48 9.56 23.51
C PRO A 63 -6.57 9.17 22.50
N CYS A 64 -6.24 8.46 21.42
CA CYS A 64 -7.25 7.97 20.46
C CYS A 64 -7.65 6.52 20.73
N PHE A 65 -6.93 5.85 21.63
CA PHE A 65 -7.26 4.49 22.06
C PHE A 65 -8.24 4.50 23.24
N ILE A 66 -8.12 5.50 24.12
CA ILE A 66 -9.12 5.79 25.16
C ILE A 66 -10.23 6.67 24.60
#